data_AF-A0A3D8YJ47-F1
#
_entry.id   AF-A0A3D8YJ47-F1
#
_cell.length_a   1.000
_cell.length_b   1.000
_cell.length_c   1.000
_cell.angle_alpha   90.00
_cell.angle_beta   90.00
_cell.angle_gamma   90.00
#
_symmetry.space_group_name_H-M   'P 1'
#
loop_
_entity.id
_entity.type
_entity.pdbx_description
1 polymer ?
#
loop_
_entity_poly.entity_id
_entity_poly.type
_entity_poly.pdbx_seq_one_letter_code
_entity_poly.pdbx_strand_id
1 'polypeptide(L)'
;RRKVTHIDLYFEQWPEGENKKQKKKDKQRAKRDIKLVEWDINNQIAKRNAKATMEARFLELKTLIGYQFRHNNGTILKIDNATFEKNQMFLHVLTNKNSQKLPVSNKTFALELLYINGYSLKKDSLLEEIDPPKIHPITNKPIKEFAEYIGKTIHITNFNVDQCPDGINNYLKITRIVKLNDNRICVSVQDVDKPDKLLKPFIAKDEKHLKNWFKKHYR
;
A
#
# COMPACT_ATOMS: atom_id res chain seq x y z
N ARG A 1 -25.90 -58.78 23.22
CA ARG A 1 -25.18 -57.65 22.57
C ARG A 1 -23.86 -57.43 23.32
N ARG A 2 -22.71 -57.83 22.75
CA ARG A 2 -21.40 -57.65 23.40
C ARG A 2 -20.81 -56.29 22.99
N LYS A 3 -20.46 -55.45 23.96
CA LYS A 3 -19.77 -54.17 23.74
C LYS A 3 -18.32 -54.46 23.36
N VAL A 4 -17.90 -54.01 22.18
CA VAL A 4 -16.50 -53.99 21.75
C VAL A 4 -15.79 -52.95 22.62
N THR A 5 -14.87 -53.39 23.48
CA THR A 5 -14.17 -52.52 24.42
C THR A 5 -12.76 -52.15 23.98
N HIS A 6 -12.21 -52.79 22.95
CA HIS A 6 -10.83 -52.56 22.50
C HIS A 6 -10.83 -52.57 20.97
N ILE A 7 -10.52 -51.42 20.37
CA ILE A 7 -10.18 -51.35 18.94
C ILE A 7 -8.72 -51.77 18.87
N ASP A 8 -8.48 -53.04 18.54
CA ASP A 8 -7.14 -53.51 18.19
C ASP A 8 -6.76 -52.88 16.84
N LEU A 9 -6.00 -51.79 16.90
CA LEU A 9 -5.32 -51.26 15.72
C LEU A 9 -4.25 -52.28 15.35
N TYR A 10 -4.54 -53.09 14.32
CA TYR A 10 -3.55 -53.92 13.65
C TYR A 10 -2.50 -53.01 13.00
N PHE A 11 -1.41 -52.75 13.72
CA PHE A 11 -0.18 -52.28 13.09
C PHE A 11 0.42 -53.47 12.35
N GLU A 12 0.56 -53.37 11.02
CA GLU A 12 1.31 -54.34 10.21
C GLU A 12 2.64 -54.68 10.89
N GLN A 13 2.90 -55.98 11.05
CA GLN A 13 4.17 -56.47 11.54
C GLN A 13 5.29 -56.05 10.59
N TRP A 14 6.39 -55.59 11.18
CA TRP A 14 7.52 -54.97 10.48
C TRP A 14 8.33 -56.04 9.72
N PRO A 15 8.94 -55.71 8.57
CA PRO A 15 9.80 -56.65 7.84
C PRO A 15 10.98 -57.09 8.73
N GLU A 16 11.02 -58.39 9.05
CA GLU A 16 12.12 -59.04 9.75
C GLU A 16 13.37 -59.04 8.85
N GLY A 17 14.19 -57.99 8.94
CA GLY A 17 15.46 -57.95 8.18
C GLY A 17 16.24 -56.64 8.18
N GLU A 18 15.68 -55.52 8.65
CA GLU A 18 16.38 -54.24 8.56
C GLU A 18 17.53 -54.07 9.56
N ASN A 19 18.74 -53.96 9.03
CA ASN A 19 19.97 -53.66 9.77
C ASN A 19 19.85 -52.33 10.56
N LYS A 20 20.36 -52.25 11.82
CA LYS A 20 20.25 -51.06 12.71
C LYS A 20 20.63 -49.72 12.04
N LYS A 21 21.55 -49.73 11.06
CA LYS A 21 21.94 -48.56 10.27
C LYS A 21 20.84 -48.06 9.34
N GLN A 22 20.05 -48.96 8.74
CA GLN A 22 18.95 -48.64 7.84
C GLN A 22 17.83 -47.94 8.62
N LYS A 23 17.40 -48.52 9.75
CA LYS A 23 16.42 -47.91 10.68
C LYS A 23 16.79 -46.50 11.14
N LYS A 24 18.08 -46.24 11.40
CA LYS A 24 18.57 -44.90 11.77
C LYS A 24 18.49 -43.91 10.60
N LYS A 25 18.78 -44.36 9.37
CA LYS A 25 18.64 -43.56 8.15
C LYS A 25 17.17 -43.27 7.86
N ASP A 26 16.28 -44.25 7.97
CA ASP A 26 14.85 -44.07 7.71
C ASP A 26 14.20 -43.16 8.75
N LYS A 27 14.56 -43.28 10.03
CA LYS A 27 14.15 -42.32 11.07
C LYS A 27 14.63 -40.90 10.79
N GLN A 28 15.84 -40.73 10.24
CA GLN A 28 16.31 -39.40 9.83
C GLN A 28 15.65 -38.88 8.56
N ARG A 29 15.30 -39.76 7.61
CA ARG A 29 14.55 -39.42 6.41
C ARG A 29 13.13 -38.97 6.78
N ALA A 30 12.41 -39.76 7.57
CA ALA A 30 11.09 -39.40 8.09
C ALA A 30 11.10 -38.06 8.85
N LYS A 31 12.12 -37.79 9.68
CA LYS A 31 12.28 -36.48 10.35
C LYS A 31 12.48 -35.32 9.38
N ARG A 32 13.17 -35.54 8.25
CA ARG A 32 13.36 -34.51 7.22
C ARG A 32 12.07 -34.28 6.45
N ASP A 33 11.37 -35.36 6.10
CA ASP A 33 10.12 -35.30 5.36
C ASP A 33 9.03 -34.58 6.18
N ILE A 34 8.92 -34.87 7.48
CA ILE A 34 8.02 -34.15 8.40
C ILE A 34 8.33 -32.64 8.42
N LYS A 35 9.61 -32.25 8.50
CA LYS A 35 10.00 -30.83 8.48
C LYS A 35 9.66 -30.14 7.16
N LEU A 36 9.80 -30.85 6.04
CA LEU A 36 9.42 -30.31 4.72
C LEU A 36 7.92 -30.10 4.62
N VAL A 37 7.12 -31.05 5.11
CA VAL A 37 5.66 -30.93 5.19
C VAL A 37 5.25 -29.78 6.11
N GLU A 38 5.85 -29.65 7.30
CA GLU A 38 5.62 -28.51 8.21
C GLU A 38 5.93 -27.16 7.55
N TRP A 39 7.05 -27.08 6.83
CA TRP A 39 7.42 -25.86 6.09
C TRP A 39 6.40 -25.52 5.01
N ASP A 40 5.93 -26.51 4.24
CA ASP A 40 4.92 -26.27 3.20
C ASP A 40 3.57 -25.86 3.79
N ILE A 41 3.13 -26.50 4.88
CA ILE A 41 1.91 -26.13 5.61
C ILE A 41 2.00 -24.67 6.08
N ASN A 42 3.11 -24.28 6.71
CA ASN A 42 3.29 -22.91 7.19
C ASN A 42 3.32 -21.90 6.05
N ASN A 43 3.97 -22.23 4.93
CA ASN A 43 3.99 -21.39 3.73
C ASN A 43 2.58 -21.21 3.14
N GLN A 44 1.78 -22.30 3.08
CA GLN A 44 0.39 -22.23 2.63
C GLN A 44 -0.49 -21.40 3.58
N ILE A 45 -0.32 -21.55 4.90
CA ILE A 45 -1.03 -20.74 5.91
C ILE A 45 -0.69 -19.26 5.73
N ALA A 46 0.60 -18.93 5.58
CA ALA A 46 1.04 -17.54 5.36
C ALA A 46 0.42 -16.94 4.09
N LYS A 47 0.39 -17.69 2.98
CA LYS A 47 -0.27 -17.26 1.73
C LYS A 47 -1.76 -17.02 1.92
N ARG A 48 -2.47 -17.91 2.62
CA ARG A 48 -3.91 -17.75 2.91
C ARG A 48 -4.17 -16.54 3.79
N ASN A 49 -3.39 -16.34 4.85
CA ASN A 49 -3.52 -15.19 5.76
C ASN A 49 -3.25 -13.86 5.03
N ALA A 50 -2.23 -13.80 4.18
CA ALA A 50 -1.96 -12.64 3.34
C ALA A 50 -3.13 -12.32 2.40
N LYS A 51 -3.70 -13.35 1.75
CA LYS A 51 -4.89 -13.20 0.90
C LYS A 51 -6.09 -12.66 1.67
N ALA A 52 -6.42 -13.26 2.81
CA ALA A 52 -7.54 -12.81 3.66
C ALA A 52 -7.34 -11.36 4.14
N THR A 53 -6.11 -11.00 4.50
CA THR A 53 -5.76 -9.61 4.90
C THR A 53 -5.97 -8.63 3.75
N MET A 54 -5.61 -9.02 2.52
CA MET A 54 -5.81 -8.18 1.33
C MET A 54 -7.28 -8.03 0.96
N GLU A 55 -8.07 -9.11 1.05
CA GLU A 55 -9.51 -9.08 0.82
C GLU A 55 -10.22 -8.16 1.82
N ALA A 56 -9.86 -8.25 3.11
CA ALA A 56 -10.38 -7.35 4.15
C ALA A 56 -10.05 -5.88 3.85
N ARG A 57 -8.78 -5.57 3.51
CA ARG A 57 -8.36 -4.21 3.13
C ARG A 57 -9.08 -3.71 1.88
N PHE A 58 -9.36 -4.58 0.92
CA PHE A 58 -10.09 -4.22 -0.29
C PHE A 58 -11.57 -3.94 0.00
N LEU A 59 -12.19 -4.73 0.89
CA LEU A 59 -13.57 -4.47 1.33
C LEU A 59 -13.67 -3.14 2.07
N GLU A 60 -12.73 -2.84 2.96
CA GLU A 60 -12.64 -1.53 3.61
C GLU A 60 -12.47 -0.40 2.58
N LEU A 61 -11.64 -0.60 1.55
CA LEU A 61 -11.44 0.40 0.49
C LEU A 61 -12.74 0.68 -0.27
N LYS A 62 -13.55 -0.34 -0.57
CA LYS A 62 -14.85 -0.19 -1.23
C LYS A 62 -15.83 0.67 -0.44
N THR A 63 -15.70 0.77 0.89
CA THR A 63 -16.55 1.67 1.70
C THR A 63 -16.40 3.14 1.33
N LEU A 64 -15.32 3.52 0.64
CA LEU A 64 -15.11 4.89 0.15
C LEU A 64 -15.89 5.22 -1.13
N ILE A 65 -16.50 4.23 -1.80
CA ILE A 65 -17.29 4.46 -3.01
C ILE A 65 -18.46 5.39 -2.69
N GLY A 66 -18.68 6.40 -3.53
CA GLY A 66 -19.71 7.42 -3.33
C GLY A 66 -19.24 8.66 -2.55
N TYR A 67 -18.11 8.58 -1.84
CA TYR A 67 -17.57 9.71 -1.10
C TYR A 67 -17.13 10.82 -2.06
N GLN A 68 -17.39 12.07 -1.67
CA GLN A 68 -16.97 13.25 -2.42
C GLN A 68 -15.95 14.05 -1.62
N PHE A 69 -14.91 14.51 -2.29
CA PHE A 69 -13.87 15.35 -1.74
C PHE A 69 -13.79 16.66 -2.49
N ARG A 70 -13.59 17.76 -1.77
CA ARG A 70 -13.41 19.10 -2.33
C ARG A 70 -11.95 19.49 -2.24
N HIS A 71 -11.38 19.87 -3.37
CA HIS A 71 -10.04 20.43 -3.44
C HIS A 71 -10.06 21.93 -3.07
N ASN A 72 -8.92 22.46 -2.63
CA ASN A 72 -8.76 23.88 -2.28
C ASN A 72 -9.10 24.84 -3.44
N ASN A 73 -9.04 24.39 -4.70
CA ASN A 73 -9.41 25.17 -5.89
C ASN A 73 -10.90 25.06 -6.27
N GLY A 74 -11.73 24.36 -5.48
CA GLY A 74 -13.16 24.16 -5.74
C GLY A 74 -13.51 22.91 -6.55
N THR A 75 -12.54 22.18 -7.11
CA THR A 75 -12.80 20.92 -7.83
C THR A 75 -13.37 19.85 -6.89
N ILE A 76 -14.42 19.16 -7.33
CA ILE A 76 -14.99 18.01 -6.62
C ILE A 76 -14.46 16.73 -7.25
N LEU A 77 -13.95 15.84 -6.40
CA LEU A 77 -13.53 14.49 -6.73
C LEU A 77 -14.49 13.51 -6.08
N LYS A 78 -15.11 12.65 -6.87
CA LYS A 78 -15.98 11.56 -6.42
C LYS A 78 -15.26 10.24 -6.57
N ILE A 79 -15.35 9.37 -5.57
CA ILE A 79 -14.89 7.99 -5.69
C ILE A 79 -15.99 7.17 -6.36
N ASP A 80 -15.68 6.57 -7.50
CA ASP A 80 -16.65 5.84 -8.33
C ASP A 80 -16.56 4.33 -8.13
N ASN A 81 -15.34 3.79 -8.05
CA ASN A 81 -15.13 2.36 -7.93
C ASN A 81 -13.78 2.03 -7.25
N ALA A 82 -13.60 0.78 -6.85
CA ALA A 82 -12.31 0.23 -6.45
C ALA A 82 -12.12 -1.14 -7.12
N THR A 83 -10.98 -1.34 -7.79
CA THR A 83 -10.64 -2.62 -8.45
C THR A 83 -9.39 -3.24 -7.86
N PHE A 84 -9.26 -4.55 -8.01
CA PHE A 84 -8.08 -5.29 -7.59
C PHE A 84 -7.52 -6.04 -8.79
N GLU A 85 -6.30 -5.69 -9.20
CA GLU A 85 -5.66 -6.22 -10.41
C GLU A 85 -4.21 -6.56 -10.11
N LYS A 86 -3.75 -7.74 -10.52
CA LYS A 86 -2.35 -8.17 -10.41
C LYS A 86 -1.74 -7.94 -9.00
N ASN A 87 -2.49 -8.29 -7.95
CA ASN A 87 -2.08 -8.13 -6.55
C ASN A 87 -1.97 -6.67 -6.06
N GLN A 88 -2.57 -5.72 -6.77
CA GLN A 88 -2.57 -4.30 -6.43
C GLN A 88 -4.01 -3.75 -6.44
N MET A 89 -4.35 -2.97 -5.41
CA MET A 89 -5.63 -2.28 -5.34
C MET A 89 -5.56 -0.94 -6.07
N PHE A 90 -6.66 -0.59 -6.71
CA PHE A 90 -6.81 0.67 -7.42
C PHE A 90 -8.11 1.34 -7.01
N LEU A 91 -8.03 2.65 -6.78
CA LEU A 91 -9.16 3.51 -6.51
C LEU A 91 -9.48 4.33 -7.77
N HIS A 92 -10.71 4.22 -8.26
CA HIS A 92 -11.19 4.97 -9.41
C HIS A 92 -11.86 6.25 -8.91
N VAL A 93 -11.29 7.37 -9.33
CA VAL A 93 -11.73 8.71 -8.93
C VAL A 93 -12.19 9.46 -10.17
N LEU A 94 -13.32 10.13 -10.05
CA LEU A 94 -13.93 10.97 -11.07
C LEU A 94 -13.83 12.43 -10.62
N THR A 95 -13.39 13.28 -11.52
CA THR A 95 -13.51 14.73 -11.42
C THR A 95 -14.41 15.22 -12.53
N ASN A 96 -14.88 16.47 -12.46
CA ASN A 96 -15.74 17.05 -13.51
C ASN A 96 -15.14 17.00 -14.92
N LYS A 97 -13.82 16.85 -15.04
CA LYS A 97 -13.10 16.84 -16.32
C LYS A 97 -12.55 15.46 -16.70
N ASN A 98 -12.08 14.68 -15.73
CA ASN A 98 -11.29 13.47 -15.98
C ASN A 98 -11.64 12.32 -15.02
N SER A 99 -11.50 11.09 -15.52
CA SER A 99 -11.44 9.87 -14.71
C SER A 99 -9.97 9.45 -14.51
N GLN A 100 -9.62 9.04 -13.29
CA GLN A 100 -8.28 8.58 -12.96
C GLN A 100 -8.33 7.33 -12.08
N LYS A 101 -7.35 6.45 -12.30
CA LYS A 101 -7.14 5.23 -11.52
C LYS A 101 -5.89 5.39 -10.67
N LEU A 102 -6.05 5.37 -9.35
CA LEU A 102 -4.98 5.59 -8.38
C LEU A 102 -4.54 4.27 -7.72
N PRO A 103 -3.25 3.92 -7.76
CA PRO A 103 -2.74 2.76 -7.04
C PRO A 103 -2.75 3.01 -5.52
N VAL A 104 -3.41 2.13 -4.76
CA VAL A 104 -3.53 2.24 -3.30
C VAL A 104 -3.28 0.89 -2.63
N SER A 105 -2.91 0.92 -1.35
CA SER A 105 -2.60 -0.29 -0.57
C SER A 105 -3.65 -0.63 0.49
N ASN A 106 -4.38 0.37 1.00
CA ASN A 106 -5.48 0.22 1.95
C ASN A 106 -6.30 1.54 1.98
N LYS A 107 -7.41 1.54 2.76
CA LYS A 107 -8.29 2.70 2.94
C LYS A 107 -7.55 3.92 3.49
N THR A 108 -6.72 3.74 4.53
CA THR A 108 -5.99 4.83 5.19
C THR A 108 -5.05 5.54 4.23
N PHE A 109 -4.25 4.79 3.48
CA PHE A 109 -3.34 5.31 2.47
C PHE A 109 -4.08 6.06 1.36
N ALA A 110 -5.25 5.57 0.95
CA ALA A 110 -6.08 6.25 -0.04
C ALA A 110 -6.55 7.63 0.46
N LEU A 111 -7.03 7.71 1.72
CA LEU A 111 -7.46 8.97 2.33
C LEU A 111 -6.29 9.95 2.53
N GLU A 112 -5.14 9.45 3.00
CA GLU A 112 -3.92 10.25 3.12
C GLU A 112 -3.47 10.80 1.78
N LEU A 113 -3.47 9.97 0.72
CA LEU A 113 -3.11 10.39 -0.63
C LEU A 113 -4.01 11.54 -1.12
N LEU A 114 -5.33 11.44 -0.91
CA LEU A 114 -6.26 12.52 -1.27
C LEU A 114 -5.98 13.79 -0.45
N TYR A 115 -5.81 13.65 0.87
CA TYR A 115 -5.54 14.77 1.76
C TYR A 115 -4.23 15.51 1.42
N ILE A 116 -3.18 14.75 1.11
CA ILE A 116 -1.88 15.27 0.69
C ILE A 116 -2.03 16.07 -0.62
N ASN A 117 -2.86 15.57 -1.54
CA ASN A 117 -3.20 16.27 -2.79
C ASN A 117 -4.20 17.43 -2.60
N GLY A 118 -4.46 17.89 -1.37
CA GLY A 118 -5.27 19.08 -1.11
C GLY A 118 -6.79 18.84 -1.15
N TYR A 119 -7.23 17.59 -1.14
CA TYR A 119 -8.63 17.22 -1.08
C TYR A 119 -9.10 17.06 0.38
N SER A 120 -10.25 17.64 0.69
CA SER A 120 -10.92 17.53 1.99
C SER A 120 -12.28 16.86 1.81
N LEU A 121 -12.72 16.06 2.79
CA LEU A 121 -14.01 15.39 2.70
C LEU A 121 -15.14 16.43 2.64
N LYS A 122 -16.03 16.32 1.65
CA LYS A 122 -17.20 17.20 1.52
C LYS A 122 -18.25 16.76 2.54
N LYS A 123 -18.45 17.57 3.59
CA LYS A 123 -19.36 17.27 4.72
C LYS A 123 -20.82 17.00 4.33
N ASP A 124 -21.26 17.46 3.16
CA ASP A 124 -22.66 17.33 2.72
C ASP A 124 -23.00 15.97 2.08
N SER A 125 -22.04 15.03 1.99
CA SER A 125 -22.29 13.71 1.43
C SER A 125 -22.85 12.77 2.50
N LEU A 126 -24.19 12.76 2.61
CA LEU A 126 -24.97 11.87 3.45
C LEU A 126 -24.64 10.40 3.18
N LEU A 127 -23.78 9.82 4.02
CA LEU A 127 -23.94 8.51 4.63
C LEU A 127 -23.64 8.72 6.11
N GLU A 128 -24.40 8.04 6.96
CA GLU A 128 -24.41 8.08 8.44
C GLU A 128 -23.09 8.55 9.05
N GLU A 129 -23.19 9.31 10.16
CA GLU A 129 -22.11 9.67 11.08
C GLU A 129 -21.36 8.41 11.56
N ILE A 130 -20.55 7.82 10.69
CA ILE A 130 -19.37 7.10 11.09
C ILE A 130 -18.46 8.20 11.57
N ASP A 131 -18.15 8.18 12.87
CA ASP A 131 -17.10 9.00 13.46
C ASP A 131 -15.99 9.16 12.42
N PRO A 132 -15.64 10.40 12.01
CA PRO A 132 -14.59 10.60 11.02
C PRO A 132 -13.43 9.71 11.45
N PRO A 133 -12.87 8.88 10.55
CA PRO A 133 -11.76 8.01 10.93
C PRO A 133 -10.80 8.89 11.70
N LYS A 134 -10.33 8.43 12.87
CA LYS A 134 -9.35 9.14 13.69
C LYS A 134 -8.09 9.31 12.84
N ILE A 135 -8.12 10.26 11.91
CA ILE A 135 -6.98 10.86 11.26
C ILE A 135 -6.39 11.64 12.42
N HIS A 136 -5.45 10.99 13.12
CA HIS A 136 -4.66 11.67 14.12
C HIS A 136 -4.21 12.98 13.50
N PRO A 137 -4.41 14.12 14.18
CA PRO A 137 -4.21 15.42 13.61
C PRO A 137 -2.78 15.50 13.09
N ILE A 138 -2.63 15.34 11.77
CA ILE A 138 -1.41 15.71 11.06
C ILE A 138 -1.25 17.17 11.44
N THR A 139 -0.18 17.49 12.15
CA THR A 139 0.13 18.88 12.48
C THR A 139 0.16 19.65 11.17
N ASN A 140 -0.91 20.39 10.90
CA ASN A 140 -1.11 21.22 9.71
C ASN A 140 -0.12 22.39 9.66
N LYS A 141 0.83 22.45 10.58
CA LYS A 141 1.90 23.42 10.59
C LYS A 141 2.91 23.01 9.53
N PRO A 142 3.05 23.77 8.42
CA PRO A 142 4.18 23.56 7.52
C PRO A 142 5.46 23.60 8.35
N ILE A 143 6.42 22.74 8.02
CA ILE A 143 7.74 22.80 8.63
C ILE A 143 8.31 24.15 8.23
N LYS A 144 8.46 25.09 9.18
CA LYS A 144 8.87 26.47 8.91
C LYS A 144 10.14 26.54 8.05
N GLU A 145 11.06 25.60 8.24
CA GLU A 145 12.31 25.49 7.48
C GLU A 145 12.16 25.21 5.98
N PHE A 146 11.03 24.64 5.53
CA PHE A 146 10.82 24.29 4.13
C PHE A 146 9.68 25.06 3.47
N ALA A 147 9.07 26.02 4.19
CA ALA A 147 7.98 26.84 3.66
C ALA A 147 8.40 27.64 2.43
N GLU A 148 9.68 28.02 2.32
CA GLU A 148 10.25 28.75 1.18
C GLU A 148 10.19 27.98 -0.15
N TYR A 149 10.14 26.65 -0.10
CA TYR A 149 10.06 25.80 -1.29
C TYR A 149 8.62 25.58 -1.77
N ILE A 150 7.62 25.94 -0.96
CA ILE A 150 6.21 25.81 -1.33
C ILE A 150 5.89 26.87 -2.40
N GLY A 151 5.30 26.43 -3.51
CA GLY A 151 4.96 27.26 -4.66
C GLY A 151 6.07 27.38 -5.70
N LYS A 152 7.27 26.88 -5.42
CA LYS A 152 8.40 26.88 -6.36
C LYS A 152 8.32 25.68 -7.30
N THR A 153 8.94 25.84 -8.47
CA THR A 153 9.04 24.80 -9.50
C THR A 153 10.39 24.09 -9.39
N ILE A 154 10.38 22.77 -9.46
CA ILE A 154 11.57 21.91 -9.55
C ILE A 154 11.65 21.31 -10.95
N HIS A 155 12.88 21.04 -11.37
CA HIS A 155 13.16 20.40 -12.63
C HIS A 155 13.54 18.93 -12.39
N ILE A 156 12.73 18.02 -12.94
CA ILE A 156 13.01 16.58 -12.87
C ILE A 156 13.12 16.03 -14.28
N THR A 157 14.30 15.53 -14.62
CA THR A 157 14.53 14.75 -15.84
C THR A 157 14.26 13.28 -15.55
N ASN A 158 13.29 12.70 -16.24
CA ASN A 158 13.03 11.27 -16.19
C ASN A 158 13.79 10.58 -17.32
N PHE A 159 14.85 9.85 -16.97
CA PHE A 159 15.58 8.97 -17.88
C PHE A 159 14.89 7.61 -17.90
N ASN A 160 13.75 7.52 -18.57
CA ASN A 160 13.15 6.22 -18.84
C ASN A 160 13.88 5.64 -20.06
N VAL A 161 14.93 4.87 -19.77
CA VAL A 161 15.98 4.41 -20.70
C VAL A 161 15.41 3.71 -21.94
N ASP A 162 14.22 3.10 -21.81
CA ASP A 162 13.57 2.35 -22.88
C ASP A 162 12.78 3.21 -23.88
N GLN A 163 12.49 4.48 -23.56
CA GLN A 163 11.59 5.32 -24.38
C GLN A 163 12.21 6.64 -24.83
N CYS A 164 13.19 7.19 -24.11
CA CYS A 164 13.86 8.42 -24.53
C CYS A 164 15.27 8.54 -23.91
N PRO A 165 16.34 8.36 -24.68
CA PRO A 165 17.72 8.46 -24.18
C PRO A 165 18.08 9.88 -23.73
N ASP A 166 17.44 10.91 -24.31
CA ASP A 166 17.69 12.32 -23.99
C ASP A 166 17.03 12.79 -22.68
N GLY A 167 16.14 11.96 -22.11
CA GLY A 167 15.42 12.23 -20.87
C GLY A 167 14.27 13.23 -21.04
N ILE A 168 13.11 12.92 -20.45
CA ILE A 168 11.96 13.83 -20.50
C ILE A 168 12.06 14.80 -19.32
N ASN A 169 12.23 16.08 -19.63
CA ASN A 169 12.22 17.17 -18.65
C ASN A 169 10.78 17.48 -18.23
N ASN A 170 10.50 17.38 -16.93
CA ASN A 170 9.21 17.75 -16.35
C ASN A 170 9.41 18.87 -15.33
N TYR A 171 8.53 19.88 -15.41
CA TYR A 171 8.46 20.98 -14.47
C TYR A 171 7.37 20.70 -13.46
N LEU A 172 7.76 20.48 -12.20
CA LEU A 172 6.82 20.18 -11.13
C LEU A 172 6.78 21.34 -10.14
N LYS A 173 5.60 21.83 -9.80
CA LYS A 173 5.39 22.80 -8.74
C LYS A 173 5.19 22.10 -7.40
N ILE A 174 5.92 22.51 -6.38
CA ILE A 174 5.72 22.01 -5.02
C ILE A 174 4.50 22.70 -4.43
N THR A 175 3.50 21.93 -4.04
CA THR A 175 2.25 22.47 -3.50
C THR A 175 2.21 22.44 -1.99
N ARG A 176 2.86 21.43 -1.37
CA ARG A 176 2.81 21.25 0.08
C ARG A 176 3.97 20.40 0.59
N ILE A 177 4.48 20.74 1.77
CA ILE A 177 5.47 19.95 2.49
C ILE A 177 4.95 19.71 3.92
N VAL A 178 4.77 18.44 4.30
CA VAL A 178 4.23 18.05 5.60
C VAL A 178 5.04 16.94 6.25
N LYS A 179 5.11 16.94 7.58
CA LYS A 179 5.68 15.83 8.35
C LYS A 179 4.59 14.79 8.61
N LEU A 180 4.89 13.55 8.27
CA LEU A 180 4.04 12.37 8.55
C LEU A 180 4.28 11.88 9.98
N ASN A 181 3.34 11.08 10.50
CA ASN A 181 3.38 10.53 11.86
C ASN A 181 4.64 9.69 12.14
N ASP A 182 5.18 9.03 11.12
CA ASP A 182 6.43 8.26 11.17
C ASP A 182 7.71 9.14 11.14
N ASN A 183 7.62 10.44 11.41
CA ASN A 183 8.68 11.45 11.25
C ASN A 183 9.22 11.66 9.83
N ARG A 184 8.67 10.95 8.82
CA ARG A 184 8.99 11.13 7.40
C ARG A 184 8.42 12.45 6.87
N ILE A 185 8.96 12.95 5.78
CA ILE A 185 8.49 14.21 5.18
C ILE A 185 7.90 13.93 3.81
N CYS A 186 6.66 14.36 3.61
CA CYS A 186 5.95 14.23 2.36
C CYS A 186 5.96 15.55 1.59
N VAL A 187 6.40 15.51 0.34
CA VAL A 187 6.42 16.62 -0.60
C VAL A 187 5.42 16.34 -1.70
N SER A 188 4.39 17.18 -1.75
CA SER A 188 3.36 17.13 -2.79
C SER A 188 3.83 17.95 -3.97
N VAL A 189 3.74 17.35 -5.15
CA VAL A 189 4.17 17.97 -6.41
C VAL A 189 3.03 17.92 -7.40
N GLN A 190 2.91 18.98 -8.19
CA GLN A 190 1.90 19.12 -9.23
C GLN A 190 2.63 19.41 -10.55
N ASP A 191 2.20 18.78 -11.64
CA ASP A 191 2.75 19.07 -12.96
C ASP A 191 2.31 20.47 -13.40
N VAL A 192 3.24 21.31 -13.87
CA VAL A 192 2.92 22.66 -14.35
C VAL A 192 2.12 22.62 -15.64
N ASP A 193 2.46 21.71 -16.56
CA ASP A 193 1.79 21.58 -17.86
C ASP A 193 0.47 20.82 -17.73
N LYS A 194 0.37 19.93 -16.72
CA LYS A 194 -0.80 19.08 -16.48
C LYS A 194 -1.28 19.17 -15.02
N PRO A 195 -1.79 20.34 -14.57
CA PRO A 195 -2.14 20.57 -13.16
C PRO A 195 -3.26 19.66 -12.65
N ASP A 196 -4.13 19.17 -13.54
CA ASP A 196 -5.24 18.28 -13.20
C ASP A 196 -4.79 16.82 -12.96
N LYS A 197 -3.52 16.48 -13.23
CA LYS A 197 -2.99 15.13 -13.06
C LYS A 197 -2.49 14.92 -11.64
N LEU A 198 -3.05 13.93 -10.93
CA LEU A 198 -2.52 13.53 -9.63
C LEU A 198 -1.18 12.83 -9.80
N LEU A 199 -0.14 13.41 -9.20
CA LEU A 199 1.20 12.84 -9.15
C LEU A 199 1.42 12.12 -7.82
N LYS A 200 2.30 11.12 -7.84
CA LYS A 200 2.74 10.45 -6.62
C LYS A 200 3.60 11.43 -5.81
N PRO A 201 3.28 11.69 -4.54
CA PRO A 201 4.10 12.56 -3.71
C PRO A 201 5.47 11.94 -3.43
N PHE A 202 6.48 12.78 -3.27
CA PHE A 202 7.81 12.37 -2.86
C PHE A 202 7.86 12.22 -1.33
N ILE A 203 8.39 11.09 -0.85
CA ILE A 203 8.48 10.80 0.60
C ILE A 203 9.96 10.74 0.97
N ALA A 204 10.42 11.76 1.69
CA ALA A 204 11.74 11.79 2.31
C ALA A 204 11.72 11.06 3.66
N LYS A 205 12.86 10.45 4.00
CA LYS A 205 13.03 9.70 5.26
C LYS A 205 13.22 10.66 6.43
N ASP A 206 14.01 11.69 6.20
CA ASP A 206 14.41 12.72 7.15
C ASP A 206 14.65 14.06 6.41
N GLU A 207 14.90 15.12 7.19
CA GLU A 207 15.18 16.46 6.65
C GLU A 207 16.46 16.50 5.81
N LYS A 208 17.46 15.68 6.15
CA LYS A 208 18.71 15.58 5.40
C LYS A 208 18.47 14.99 4.00
N HIS A 209 17.68 13.92 3.89
CA HIS A 209 17.28 13.35 2.60
C HIS A 209 16.51 14.37 1.77
N LEU A 210 15.62 15.15 2.39
CA LEU A 210 14.89 16.20 1.69
C LEU A 210 15.80 17.33 1.19
N LYS A 211 16.72 17.83 2.02
CA LYS A 211 17.71 18.87 1.64
C LYS A 211 18.59 18.40 0.49
N ASN A 212 19.01 17.13 0.49
CA ASN A 212 19.78 16.56 -0.62
C ASN A 212 18.95 16.43 -1.91
N TRP A 213 17.67 16.08 -1.77
CA TRP A 213 16.76 16.01 -2.92
C TRP A 213 16.55 17.40 -3.54
N PHE A 214 16.36 18.44 -2.72
CA PHE A 214 16.30 19.82 -3.19
C PHE A 214 17.58 20.22 -3.91
N LYS A 215 18.77 19.97 -3.35
CA LYS A 215 20.05 20.28 -4.03
C LYS A 215 20.19 19.65 -5.43
N LYS A 216 19.53 18.51 -5.66
CA LYS A 216 19.59 17.79 -6.94
C LYS A 216 18.61 18.35 -7.98
N HIS A 217 17.43 18.80 -7.57
CA HIS A 217 16.30 19.10 -8.46
C HIS A 217 15.83 20.55 -8.43
N TYR A 218 16.27 21.31 -7.43
CA TYR A 218 16.03 22.73 -7.26
C TYR A 218 17.31 23.47 -7.66
N ARG A 219 17.33 24.00 -8.88
CA ARG A 219 18.37 24.87 -9.43
C ARG A 219 17.80 26.25 -9.67
#